data_AF-A0A5C7PZT1-F1
#
_entry.id   AF-A0A5C7PZT1-F1
#
_cell.length_a   1.000
_cell.length_b   1.000
_cell.length_c   1.000
_cell.angle_alpha   90.00
_cell.angle_beta   90.00
_cell.angle_gamma   90.00
#
_symmetry.space_group_name_H-M   'P 1'
#
loop_
_entity.id
_entity.type
_entity.pdbx_description
1 polymer ?
#
loop_
_entity_poly.entity_id
_entity_poly.type
_entity_poly.pdbx_seq_one_letter_code
_entity_poly.pdbx_strand_id
1 'polypeptide(L)'
;MFAKMTVALPANFAKGIILKERQASVEALTQAAFHLRGTMKKEIKDSIKNPIARTENAQLFKVDKGNLTVDFFLNNNAAKRGVSPAQYLSPLIYGTARVSKAMEGYFGGKYFLIPSPKTQLDQYGNIPGKQVTRMLSDLKAFGEVGSTMNAKGGKRGKKKQKKKDGYFIIPQSQRNPKVGVVMYRQGNEAAPFAVVTPTRPKYEKALDWHYVVERNWPRYIDEEIKRAWVKFFGV
;
A
#
# COMPACT_ATOMS: atom_id res chain seq x y z
N MET A 1 64.78 -47.61 -12.00
CA MET A 1 63.60 -47.44 -11.11
C MET A 1 63.20 -45.97 -11.20
N PHE A 2 62.08 -45.64 -11.85
CA PHE A 2 61.67 -44.23 -11.98
C PHE A 2 60.91 -43.80 -10.72
N ALA A 3 61.30 -42.67 -10.13
CA ALA A 3 60.58 -42.09 -9.00
C ALA A 3 59.19 -41.64 -9.45
N LYS A 4 58.15 -42.28 -8.92
CA LYS A 4 56.75 -41.90 -9.15
C LYS A 4 56.23 -41.19 -7.90
N MET A 5 55.88 -39.92 -8.03
CA MET A 5 55.25 -39.13 -6.98
C MET A 5 53.79 -38.85 -7.39
N THR A 6 52.85 -39.22 -6.53
CA THR A 6 51.42 -38.95 -6.72
C THR A 6 51.01 -37.86 -5.74
N VAL A 7 50.58 -36.71 -6.25
CA VAL A 7 50.03 -35.61 -5.44
C VAL A 7 48.51 -35.65 -5.56
N ALA A 8 47.80 -35.60 -4.43
CA ALA A 8 46.35 -35.57 -4.38
C ALA A 8 45.84 -34.21 -3.88
N LEU A 9 44.64 -33.82 -4.32
CA LEU A 9 43.97 -32.64 -3.81
C LEU A 9 43.63 -32.83 -2.31
N PRO A 10 43.58 -31.75 -1.52
CA PRO A 10 43.13 -31.81 -0.13
C PRO A 10 41.73 -32.44 -0.04
N ALA A 11 41.49 -33.25 1.00
CA ALA A 11 40.27 -34.03 1.19
C ALA A 11 38.94 -33.22 1.19
N ASN A 12 39.01 -31.89 1.29
CA ASN A 12 37.86 -30.98 1.30
C ASN A 12 37.87 -29.91 0.20
N PHE A 13 38.79 -29.99 -0.76
CA PHE A 13 38.94 -28.96 -1.79
C PHE A 13 37.65 -28.74 -2.60
N ALA A 14 37.04 -29.82 -3.11
CA ALA A 14 35.79 -29.75 -3.86
C ALA A 14 34.61 -29.21 -3.02
N LYS A 15 34.50 -29.63 -1.75
CA LYS A 15 33.47 -29.12 -0.82
C LYS A 15 33.62 -27.62 -0.56
N GLY A 16 34.87 -27.14 -0.46
CA GLY A 16 35.17 -25.72 -0.27
C GLY A 16 34.76 -24.86 -1.47
N ILE A 17 34.96 -25.36 -2.70
CA ILE A 17 34.53 -24.66 -3.92
C ILE A 17 33.01 -24.55 -3.98
N ILE A 18 32.29 -25.65 -3.78
CA ILE A 18 30.82 -25.68 -3.83
C ILE A 18 30.22 -24.74 -2.77
N LEU A 19 30.80 -24.71 -1.57
CA LEU A 19 30.35 -23.80 -0.51
C LEU A 19 30.54 -22.33 -0.90
N LYS A 20 31.71 -21.98 -1.45
CA LYS A 20 32.00 -20.62 -1.93
C LYS A 20 31.09 -20.21 -3.09
N GLU A 21 30.83 -21.12 -4.03
CA GLU A 21 29.94 -20.89 -5.16
C GLU A 21 28.52 -20.56 -4.67
N ARG A 22 28.01 -21.36 -3.73
CA ARG A 22 26.70 -21.13 -3.14
C ARG A 22 26.63 -19.78 -2.41
N GLN A 23 27.68 -19.42 -1.66
CA GLN A 23 27.75 -18.13 -0.99
C GLN A 23 27.77 -16.97 -1.99
N ALA A 24 28.55 -17.08 -3.07
CA ALA A 24 28.58 -16.10 -4.14
C ALA A 24 27.20 -15.93 -4.80
N SER A 25 26.52 -17.03 -5.12
CA SER A 25 25.17 -17.01 -5.69
C SER A 25 24.15 -16.37 -4.75
N VAL A 26 24.19 -16.68 -3.45
CA VAL A 26 23.30 -16.05 -2.46
C VAL A 26 23.56 -14.54 -2.35
N GLU A 27 24.82 -14.12 -2.35
CA GLU A 27 25.17 -12.70 -2.31
C GLU A 27 24.69 -11.98 -3.57
N ALA A 28 24.98 -12.52 -4.74
CA ALA A 28 24.53 -11.96 -6.02
C ALA A 28 23.01 -11.82 -6.08
N LEU A 29 22.30 -12.87 -5.67
CA LEU A 29 20.84 -12.91 -5.62
C LEU A 29 20.27 -11.84 -4.67
N THR A 30 20.92 -11.65 -3.52
CA THR A 30 20.52 -10.64 -2.53
C THR A 30 20.72 -9.23 -3.06
N GLN A 31 21.86 -8.95 -3.68
CA GLN A 31 22.16 -7.63 -4.25
C GLN A 31 21.25 -7.31 -5.45
N ALA A 32 21.03 -8.26 -6.35
CA ALA A 32 20.12 -8.10 -7.48
C ALA A 32 18.71 -7.77 -6.99
N ALA A 33 18.25 -8.40 -5.90
CA ALA A 33 16.96 -8.09 -5.29
C ALA A 33 16.89 -6.66 -4.71
N PHE A 34 17.97 -6.14 -4.13
CA PHE A 34 18.04 -4.74 -3.70
C PHE A 34 17.95 -3.76 -4.88
N HIS A 35 18.64 -4.03 -5.98
CA HIS A 35 18.56 -3.22 -7.20
C HIS A 35 17.15 -3.22 -7.81
N LEU A 36 16.52 -4.40 -7.87
CA LEU A 36 15.15 -4.50 -8.36
C LEU A 36 14.17 -3.73 -7.47
N ARG A 37 14.29 -3.86 -6.15
CA ARG A 37 13.47 -3.10 -5.19
C ARG A 37 13.62 -1.58 -5.39
N GLY A 38 14.84 -1.10 -5.66
CA GLY A 38 15.09 0.31 -5.98
C GLY A 38 14.35 0.75 -7.26
N THR A 39 14.35 -0.10 -8.28
CA THR A 39 13.64 0.14 -9.55
C THR A 39 12.13 0.18 -9.34
N MET A 40 11.58 -0.79 -8.61
CA MET A 40 10.14 -0.80 -8.28
C MET A 40 9.71 0.41 -7.45
N LYS A 41 10.58 0.89 -6.55
CA LYS A 41 10.33 2.11 -5.79
C LYS A 41 10.24 3.34 -6.72
N LYS A 42 11.09 3.40 -7.74
CA LYS A 42 11.02 4.44 -8.77
C LYS A 42 9.72 4.34 -9.58
N GLU A 43 9.35 3.15 -10.02
CA GLU A 43 8.09 2.91 -10.74
C GLU A 43 6.86 3.42 -9.96
N ILE A 44 6.81 3.16 -8.65
CA ILE A 44 5.73 3.67 -7.79
C ILE A 44 5.72 5.20 -7.77
N LYS A 45 6.88 5.85 -7.71
CA LYS A 45 6.99 7.31 -7.71
C LYS A 45 6.56 7.93 -9.03
N ASP A 46 6.87 7.28 -10.14
CA ASP A 46 6.57 7.77 -11.47
C ASP A 46 5.08 7.58 -11.81
N SER A 47 4.48 6.48 -11.33
CA SER A 47 3.09 6.12 -11.61
C SER A 47 2.07 6.74 -10.65
N ILE A 48 2.45 7.00 -9.39
CA ILE A 48 1.55 7.54 -8.37
C ILE A 48 1.98 8.97 -8.03
N LYS A 49 1.07 9.93 -8.15
CA LYS A 49 1.31 11.31 -7.73
C LYS A 49 1.51 11.41 -6.21
N ASN A 50 2.64 11.97 -5.78
CA ASN A 50 2.98 12.26 -4.39
C ASN A 50 2.72 11.07 -3.42
N PRO A 51 3.37 9.90 -3.63
CA PRO A 51 3.13 8.75 -2.78
C PRO A 51 3.69 8.99 -1.38
N ILE A 52 2.99 8.51 -0.36
CA ILE A 52 3.53 8.50 1.02
C ILE A 52 4.68 7.50 1.12
N ALA A 53 5.62 7.73 2.03
CA ALA A 53 6.77 6.84 2.26
C ALA A 53 6.38 5.36 2.51
N ARG A 54 5.21 5.12 3.11
CA ARG A 54 4.66 3.77 3.31
C ARG A 54 4.32 3.06 1.99
N THR A 55 3.84 3.80 1.00
CA THR A 55 3.54 3.30 -0.35
C THR A 55 4.81 3.12 -1.15
N GLU A 56 5.74 4.08 -1.08
CA GLU A 56 7.02 4.00 -1.78
C GLU A 56 7.90 2.81 -1.35
N ASN A 57 7.82 2.42 -0.07
CA ASN A 57 8.62 1.34 0.49
C ASN A 57 7.79 0.06 0.72
N ALA A 58 6.66 -0.08 0.02
CA ALA A 58 5.76 -1.22 0.18
C ALA A 58 6.36 -2.53 -0.33
N GLN A 59 7.34 -2.47 -1.22
CA GLN A 59 7.98 -3.62 -1.83
C GLN A 59 8.97 -4.25 -0.87
N LEU A 60 8.78 -5.54 -0.66
CA LEU A 60 9.62 -6.39 0.14
C LEU A 60 10.05 -7.58 -0.70
N PHE A 61 11.15 -8.20 -0.29
CA PHE A 61 11.60 -9.44 -0.87
C PHE A 61 12.13 -10.37 0.22
N LYS A 62 12.09 -11.66 -0.05
CA LYS A 62 12.66 -12.69 0.81
C LYS A 62 13.55 -13.60 -0.04
N VAL A 63 14.80 -13.74 0.38
CA VAL A 63 15.77 -14.64 -0.27
C VAL A 63 15.75 -15.98 0.45
N ASP A 64 15.48 -17.05 -0.28
CA ASP A 64 15.69 -18.42 0.19
C ASP A 64 17.10 -18.89 -0.19
N LYS A 65 17.99 -18.94 0.79
CA LYS A 65 19.38 -19.40 0.63
C LYS A 65 19.47 -20.90 0.34
N GLY A 66 18.41 -21.65 0.66
CA GLY A 66 18.24 -23.09 0.44
C GLY A 66 18.09 -23.41 -1.05
N ASN A 67 17.16 -22.71 -1.69
CA ASN A 67 16.75 -22.98 -3.06
C ASN A 67 17.25 -21.94 -4.06
N LEU A 68 17.98 -20.91 -3.61
CA LEU A 68 18.45 -19.78 -4.42
C LEU A 68 17.31 -19.06 -5.15
N THR A 69 16.19 -18.89 -4.46
CA THR A 69 15.00 -18.20 -4.98
C THR A 69 14.77 -16.87 -4.25
N VAL A 70 14.09 -15.94 -4.93
CA VAL A 70 13.66 -14.67 -4.33
C VAL A 70 12.18 -14.48 -4.55
N ASP A 71 11.45 -14.35 -3.45
CA ASP A 71 10.04 -14.00 -3.46
C ASP A 71 9.91 -12.49 -3.33
N PHE A 72 9.32 -11.84 -4.33
CA PHE A 72 8.93 -10.43 -4.27
C PHE A 72 7.47 -10.30 -3.90
N PHE A 73 7.18 -9.47 -2.90
CA PHE A 73 5.82 -9.27 -2.42
C PHE A 73 5.60 -7.87 -1.88
N LEU A 74 4.33 -7.49 -1.82
CA LEU A 74 3.91 -6.25 -1.19
C LEU A 74 3.70 -6.45 0.31
N ASN A 75 4.06 -5.43 1.09
CA ASN A 75 3.85 -5.43 2.52
C ASN A 75 2.35 -5.60 2.85
N ASN A 76 2.01 -6.74 3.43
CA ASN A 76 0.64 -7.05 3.84
C ASN A 76 0.34 -6.67 5.31
N ASN A 77 1.26 -6.00 6.00
CA ASN A 77 1.02 -5.56 7.36
C ASN A 77 0.06 -4.35 7.36
N ALA A 78 -1.20 -4.60 7.72
CA ALA A 78 -2.15 -3.56 8.06
C ALA A 78 -1.74 -2.90 9.39
N ALA A 79 -1.24 -1.65 9.34
CA ALA A 79 -0.90 -0.94 10.57
C ALA A 79 -2.15 -0.78 11.44
N LYS A 80 -2.23 -1.53 12.55
CA LYS A 80 -3.22 -1.61 13.65
C LYS A 80 -4.73 -1.53 13.29
N ARG A 81 -5.19 -0.67 12.39
CA ARG A 81 -6.60 -0.51 11.94
C ARG A 81 -6.76 0.02 10.49
N GLY A 82 -5.73 -0.10 9.64
CA GLY A 82 -5.71 0.43 8.27
C GLY A 82 -5.73 -0.62 7.16
N VAL A 83 -5.83 -0.18 5.91
CA VAL A 83 -5.66 -1.02 4.71
C VAL A 83 -4.17 -1.28 4.50
N SER A 84 -3.78 -2.52 4.20
CA SER A 84 -2.36 -2.86 3.94
C SER A 84 -1.90 -2.34 2.57
N PRO A 85 -0.60 -2.04 2.39
CA PRO A 85 -0.05 -1.69 1.08
C PRO A 85 -0.40 -2.69 -0.01
N ALA A 86 -0.31 -3.99 0.28
CA ALA A 86 -0.78 -5.03 -0.62
C ALA A 86 -2.25 -4.80 -1.07
N GLN A 87 -3.15 -4.52 -0.14
CA GLN A 87 -4.58 -4.35 -0.46
C GLN A 87 -4.89 -3.12 -1.33
N TYR A 88 -4.19 -1.99 -1.17
CA TYR A 88 -4.47 -0.79 -1.96
C TYR A 88 -3.63 -0.67 -3.23
N LEU A 89 -2.47 -1.35 -3.32
CA LEU A 89 -1.64 -1.37 -4.54
C LEU A 89 -2.03 -2.50 -5.49
N SER A 90 -2.47 -3.67 -5.00
CA SER A 90 -2.88 -4.78 -5.87
C SER A 90 -3.94 -4.38 -6.92
N PRO A 91 -4.95 -3.55 -6.61
CA PRO A 91 -5.87 -3.04 -7.63
C PRO A 91 -5.21 -2.27 -8.76
N LEU A 92 -4.13 -1.53 -8.48
CA LEU A 92 -3.37 -0.77 -9.48
C LEU A 92 -2.43 -1.66 -10.30
N ILE A 93 -2.06 -2.84 -9.80
CA ILE A 93 -1.22 -3.82 -10.51
C ILE A 93 -2.08 -4.72 -11.40
N TYR A 94 -3.23 -5.18 -10.89
CA TYR A 94 -4.06 -6.16 -11.58
C TYR A 94 -5.29 -5.55 -12.28
N GLY A 95 -5.52 -4.24 -12.15
CA GLY A 95 -6.72 -3.57 -12.69
C GLY A 95 -8.01 -4.04 -12.00
N THR A 96 -7.96 -4.32 -10.69
CA THR A 96 -9.10 -4.86 -9.94
C THR A 96 -9.86 -3.79 -9.18
N ALA A 97 -10.96 -4.19 -8.55
CA ALA A 97 -11.82 -3.27 -7.81
C ALA A 97 -11.19 -2.85 -6.47
N ARG A 98 -11.24 -1.55 -6.15
CA ARG A 98 -10.68 -0.95 -4.93
C ARG A 98 -11.23 -1.62 -3.67
N VAL A 99 -10.39 -1.97 -2.70
CA VAL A 99 -10.82 -2.50 -1.39
C VAL A 99 -11.48 -1.40 -0.55
N SER A 100 -12.48 -1.76 0.27
CA SER A 100 -13.14 -0.83 1.19
C SER A 100 -12.18 -0.35 2.29
N LYS A 101 -12.30 0.92 2.66
CA LYS A 101 -11.54 1.52 3.77
C LYS A 101 -12.29 1.28 5.08
N ALA A 102 -11.58 1.17 6.20
CA ALA A 102 -12.21 0.97 7.51
C ALA A 102 -13.29 2.02 7.84
N MET A 103 -13.08 3.29 7.46
CA MET A 103 -14.06 4.36 7.65
C MET A 103 -15.37 4.14 6.89
N GLU A 104 -15.34 3.40 5.79
CA GLU A 104 -16.53 3.06 5.00
C GLU A 104 -17.43 2.04 5.71
N GLY A 105 -16.89 1.31 6.70
CA GLY A 105 -17.65 0.50 7.62
C GLY A 105 -18.75 1.28 8.34
N TYR A 106 -18.56 2.58 8.58
CA TYR A 106 -19.59 3.44 9.17
C TYR A 106 -20.85 3.60 8.31
N PHE A 107 -20.71 3.43 7.00
CA PHE A 107 -21.84 3.46 6.08
C PHE A 107 -22.47 2.06 5.91
N GLY A 108 -21.91 1.03 6.54
CA GLY A 108 -22.35 -0.37 6.40
C GLY A 108 -21.47 -1.21 5.49
N GLY A 109 -20.24 -0.75 5.18
CA GLY A 109 -19.22 -1.51 4.44
C GLY A 109 -19.51 -1.75 2.95
N LYS A 110 -20.69 -1.36 2.47
CA LYS A 110 -21.14 -1.47 1.07
C LYS A 110 -21.06 -0.16 0.29
N TYR A 111 -20.67 0.93 0.95
CA TYR A 111 -20.60 2.25 0.34
C TYR A 111 -19.17 2.76 0.33
N PHE A 112 -18.84 3.53 -0.70
CA PHE A 112 -17.53 4.09 -0.91
C PHE A 112 -17.60 5.61 -0.77
N LEU A 113 -16.61 6.17 -0.10
CA LEU A 113 -16.46 7.61 0.06
C LEU A 113 -15.48 8.12 -0.99
N ILE A 114 -15.91 9.07 -1.80
CA ILE A 114 -15.12 9.74 -2.83
C ILE A 114 -14.99 11.22 -2.45
N PRO A 115 -13.78 11.78 -2.29
CA PRO A 115 -13.62 13.20 -1.98
C PRO A 115 -14.21 14.08 -3.08
N SER A 116 -14.76 15.23 -2.70
CA SER A 116 -15.17 16.28 -3.63
C SER A 116 -13.93 17.08 -4.09
N PRO A 117 -13.95 17.76 -5.25
CA PRO A 117 -12.88 18.68 -5.64
C PRO A 117 -12.61 19.81 -4.62
N LYS A 118 -13.62 20.18 -3.81
CA LYS A 118 -13.50 21.21 -2.75
C LYS A 118 -12.99 20.66 -1.42
N THR A 119 -12.75 19.35 -1.32
CA THR A 119 -12.23 18.73 -0.11
C THR A 119 -10.80 19.16 0.12
N GLN A 120 -10.50 19.62 1.33
CA GLN A 120 -9.13 19.92 1.72
C GLN A 120 -8.35 18.61 1.86
N LEU A 121 -7.42 18.40 0.94
CA LEU A 121 -6.49 17.28 0.96
C LEU A 121 -5.16 17.71 1.58
N ASP A 122 -4.42 16.77 2.13
CA ASP A 122 -3.03 17.00 2.52
C ASP A 122 -2.10 17.03 1.29
N GLN A 123 -0.81 17.29 1.52
CA GLN A 123 0.22 17.34 0.47
C GLN A 123 0.33 16.05 -0.38
N TYR A 124 -0.15 14.93 0.15
CA TYR A 124 -0.15 13.62 -0.50
C TYR A 124 -1.50 13.27 -1.14
N GLY A 125 -2.45 14.22 -1.17
CA GLY A 125 -3.79 14.00 -1.73
C GLY A 125 -4.72 13.17 -0.85
N ASN A 126 -4.38 12.93 0.42
CA ASN A 126 -5.25 12.21 1.35
C ASN A 126 -6.14 13.19 2.14
N ILE A 127 -7.32 12.72 2.55
CA ILE A 127 -8.15 13.46 3.51
C ILE A 127 -7.50 13.37 4.90
N PRO A 128 -7.22 14.49 5.58
CA PRO A 128 -6.64 14.46 6.92
C PRO A 128 -7.50 13.66 7.91
N GLY A 129 -6.88 12.76 8.69
CA GLY A 129 -7.60 11.88 9.61
C GLY A 129 -8.49 12.64 10.61
N LYS A 130 -8.07 13.82 11.07
CA LYS A 130 -8.87 14.70 11.94
C LYS A 130 -10.19 15.13 11.28
N GLN A 131 -10.18 15.42 9.97
CA GLN A 131 -11.39 15.76 9.23
C GLN A 131 -12.32 14.55 9.12
N VAL A 132 -11.78 13.37 8.82
CA VAL A 132 -12.55 12.11 8.79
C VAL A 132 -13.19 11.84 10.16
N THR A 133 -12.44 11.95 11.26
CA THR A 133 -12.98 11.74 12.61
C THR A 133 -14.07 12.77 12.96
N ARG A 134 -13.87 14.05 12.59
CA ARG A 134 -14.87 15.10 12.80
C ARG A 134 -16.14 14.83 11.99
N MET A 135 -15.99 14.50 10.71
CA MET A 135 -17.08 14.11 9.82
C MET A 135 -17.87 12.95 10.42
N LEU A 136 -17.21 11.85 10.79
CA LEU A 136 -17.88 10.69 11.39
C LEU A 136 -18.55 11.03 12.73
N SER A 137 -17.95 11.90 13.55
CA SER A 137 -18.56 12.35 14.81
C SER A 137 -19.81 13.19 14.57
N ASP A 138 -19.78 14.09 13.59
CA ASP A 138 -20.91 14.96 13.28
C ASP A 138 -22.03 14.13 12.61
N LEU A 139 -21.70 13.27 11.65
CA LEU A 139 -22.66 12.35 11.02
C LEU A 139 -23.28 11.37 12.01
N LYS A 140 -22.56 10.91 13.04
CA LYS A 140 -23.17 10.14 14.16
C LYS A 140 -24.14 10.99 14.97
N ALA A 141 -23.80 12.26 15.21
CA ALA A 141 -24.70 13.19 15.90
C ALA A 141 -25.95 13.54 15.06
N PHE A 142 -25.87 13.40 13.73
CA PHE A 142 -26.99 13.51 12.79
C PHE A 142 -27.61 12.16 12.40
N GLY A 143 -27.06 11.03 12.83
CA GLY A 143 -27.56 9.67 12.51
C GLY A 143 -28.92 9.35 13.16
N GLU A 144 -29.43 10.27 13.96
CA GLU A 144 -30.78 10.28 14.54
C GLU A 144 -31.83 10.92 13.64
N VAL A 145 -31.55 11.15 12.35
CA VAL A 145 -32.52 11.69 11.37
C VAL A 145 -33.68 10.69 11.07
N GLY A 146 -33.77 9.57 11.79
CA GLY A 146 -34.95 8.69 11.85
C GLY A 146 -35.21 8.06 13.22
N SER A 147 -34.53 8.52 14.27
CA SER A 147 -34.80 8.08 15.64
C SER A 147 -34.55 9.24 16.56
N THR A 148 -35.62 9.93 16.92
CA THR A 148 -35.70 10.71 18.15
C THR A 148 -35.39 9.79 19.34
N MET A 149 -34.12 9.44 19.60
CA MET A 149 -33.64 8.84 20.86
C MET A 149 -32.19 8.34 20.76
N ASN A 150 -31.34 8.94 21.61
CA ASN A 150 -30.01 8.48 22.07
C ASN A 150 -28.72 9.20 21.61
N ALA A 151 -28.77 10.49 21.25
CA ALA A 151 -27.70 11.42 21.59
C ALA A 151 -27.79 11.58 23.10
N LYS A 152 -27.18 10.66 23.87
CA LYS A 152 -26.99 10.79 25.32
C LYS A 152 -26.71 12.25 25.62
N GLY A 153 -27.67 12.88 26.30
CA GLY A 153 -27.85 14.32 26.46
C GLY A 153 -26.75 15.05 27.24
N GLY A 154 -25.49 14.84 26.88
CA GLY A 154 -24.38 15.61 27.38
C GLY A 154 -24.41 17.03 26.83
N LYS A 155 -24.03 17.99 27.68
CA LYS A 155 -23.94 19.43 27.36
C LYS A 155 -23.20 19.73 26.03
N ARG A 156 -22.29 18.84 25.60
CA ARG A 156 -21.54 18.91 24.32
C ARG A 156 -22.38 18.64 23.07
N GLY A 157 -23.32 17.69 23.09
CA GLY A 157 -24.18 17.35 21.94
C GLY A 157 -25.19 18.45 21.64
N LYS A 158 -25.85 18.96 22.69
CA LYS A 158 -26.77 20.11 22.60
C LYS A 158 -26.07 21.41 22.16
N LYS A 159 -24.83 21.66 22.60
CA LYS A 159 -24.01 22.79 22.11
C LYS A 159 -23.60 22.63 20.64
N LYS A 160 -23.34 21.41 20.15
CA LYS A 160 -23.02 21.15 18.73
C LYS A 160 -24.24 21.33 17.82
N GLN A 161 -25.43 20.88 18.23
CA GLN A 161 -26.67 21.13 17.48
C GLN A 161 -26.97 22.64 17.34
N LYS A 162 -26.60 23.45 18.33
CA LYS A 162 -26.70 24.92 18.25
C LYS A 162 -25.64 25.57 17.36
N LYS A 163 -24.56 24.88 17.00
CA LYS A 163 -23.55 25.42 16.09
C LYS A 163 -24.03 25.26 14.65
N LYS A 164 -23.98 26.35 13.88
CA LYS A 164 -24.22 26.31 12.44
C LYS A 164 -23.15 25.48 11.70
N ASP A 165 -22.02 25.15 12.32
CA ASP A 165 -20.92 24.47 11.62
C ASP A 165 -20.91 22.97 11.85
N GLY A 166 -20.81 22.17 10.78
CA GLY A 166 -20.75 20.71 10.89
C GLY A 166 -20.97 19.97 9.57
N TYR A 167 -20.72 18.66 9.61
CA TYR A 167 -20.96 17.77 8.47
C TYR A 167 -22.37 17.19 8.49
N PHE A 168 -23.01 17.12 7.33
CA PHE A 168 -24.33 16.51 7.14
C PHE A 168 -24.40 15.85 5.76
N ILE A 169 -25.34 14.92 5.56
CA ILE A 169 -25.56 14.25 4.27
C ILE A 169 -26.81 14.82 3.63
N ILE A 170 -26.71 15.17 2.35
CA ILE A 170 -27.85 15.38 1.47
C ILE A 170 -28.08 14.07 0.72
N PRO A 171 -29.13 13.32 1.05
CA PRO A 171 -29.38 12.02 0.44
C PRO A 171 -29.81 12.19 -1.02
N GLN A 172 -29.34 11.30 -1.89
CA GLN A 172 -29.76 11.24 -3.30
C GLN A 172 -31.19 10.71 -3.45
N SER A 173 -31.65 9.88 -2.51
CA SER A 173 -33.01 9.36 -2.46
C SER A 173 -33.46 9.16 -1.02
N GLN A 174 -34.73 9.44 -0.74
CA GLN A 174 -35.32 9.18 0.58
C GLN A 174 -35.33 7.68 0.95
N ARG A 175 -35.35 6.78 -0.05
CA ARG A 175 -35.31 5.32 0.19
C ARG A 175 -33.95 4.83 0.68
N ASN A 176 -32.87 5.57 0.41
CA ASN A 176 -31.53 5.23 0.90
C ASN A 176 -30.79 6.49 1.36
N PRO A 177 -31.07 6.97 2.59
CA PRO A 177 -30.54 8.25 3.08
C PRO A 177 -29.02 8.25 3.30
N LYS A 178 -28.35 7.10 3.15
CA LYS A 178 -26.90 6.95 3.29
C LYS A 178 -26.14 7.27 2.01
N VAL A 179 -26.80 7.20 0.85
CA VAL A 179 -26.22 7.53 -0.45
C VAL A 179 -26.50 8.99 -0.74
N GLY A 180 -25.48 9.74 -1.11
CA GLY A 180 -25.63 11.17 -1.36
C GLY A 180 -24.33 11.94 -1.19
N VAL A 181 -24.45 13.24 -0.97
CA VAL A 181 -23.31 14.14 -0.83
C VAL A 181 -23.16 14.54 0.63
N VAL A 182 -22.02 14.22 1.22
CA VAL A 182 -21.59 14.80 2.49
C VAL A 182 -21.19 16.24 2.23
N MET A 183 -21.84 17.15 2.93
CA MET A 183 -21.58 18.59 2.90
C MET A 183 -20.93 19.01 4.22
N TYR A 184 -20.09 20.03 4.16
CA TYR A 184 -19.60 20.76 5.33
C TYR A 184 -20.22 22.15 5.34
N ARG A 185 -20.93 22.49 6.42
CA ARG A 185 -21.47 23.84 6.65
C ARG A 185 -20.52 24.64 7.52
N GLN A 186 -20.30 25.89 7.15
CA GLN A 186 -19.65 26.91 7.97
C GLN A 186 -20.48 28.20 7.88
N GLY A 187 -21.11 28.59 8.99
CA GLY A 187 -22.06 29.71 9.01
C GLY A 187 -23.26 29.45 8.09
N ASN A 188 -23.44 30.32 7.11
CA ASN A 188 -24.51 30.22 6.11
C ASN A 188 -24.06 29.53 4.81
N GLU A 189 -22.79 29.17 4.68
CA GLU A 189 -22.25 28.52 3.49
C GLU A 189 -22.12 27.02 3.70
N ALA A 190 -22.40 26.25 2.65
CA ALA A 190 -22.18 24.80 2.63
C ALA A 190 -21.40 24.40 1.38
N ALA A 191 -20.34 23.63 1.57
CA ALA A 191 -19.51 23.10 0.49
C ALA A 191 -19.55 21.56 0.46
N PRO A 192 -19.54 20.93 -0.73
CA PRO A 192 -19.44 19.49 -0.84
C PRO A 192 -18.09 19.01 -0.31
N PHE A 193 -18.12 17.98 0.53
CA PHE A 193 -16.94 17.36 1.13
C PHE A 193 -16.69 15.95 0.58
N ALA A 194 -17.71 15.17 0.31
CA ALA A 194 -17.53 13.85 -0.28
C ALA A 194 -18.84 13.32 -0.88
N VAL A 195 -18.72 12.40 -1.83
CA VAL A 195 -19.83 11.62 -2.36
C VAL A 195 -19.79 10.22 -1.75
N VAL A 196 -20.93 9.75 -1.25
CA VAL A 196 -21.13 8.38 -0.77
C VAL A 196 -21.90 7.62 -1.84
N THR A 197 -21.29 6.58 -2.40
CA THR A 197 -21.87 5.78 -3.49
C THR A 197 -21.83 4.28 -3.17
N PRO A 198 -22.84 3.49 -3.57
CA PRO A 198 -22.76 2.02 -3.49
C PRO A 198 -21.85 1.43 -4.57
N THR A 199 -21.53 2.19 -5.61
CA THR A 199 -20.73 1.72 -6.74
C THR A 199 -19.26 1.63 -6.35
N ARG A 200 -18.70 0.42 -6.44
CA ARG A 200 -17.30 0.16 -6.13
C ARG A 200 -16.38 0.78 -7.21
N PRO A 201 -15.43 1.66 -6.85
CA PRO A 201 -14.46 2.17 -7.81
C PRO A 201 -13.59 1.05 -8.39
N LYS A 202 -13.44 1.05 -9.72
CA LYS A 202 -12.50 0.20 -10.44
C LYS A 202 -11.28 1.02 -10.79
N TYR A 203 -10.09 0.43 -10.63
CA TYR A 203 -8.85 1.05 -11.02
C TYR A 203 -8.31 0.39 -12.27
N GLU A 204 -7.69 1.19 -13.12
CA GLU A 204 -6.93 0.71 -14.26
C GLU A 204 -5.55 0.23 -13.79
N LYS A 205 -4.90 -0.58 -14.63
CA LYS A 205 -3.55 -1.03 -14.39
C LYS A 205 -2.59 0.15 -14.58
N ALA A 206 -2.22 0.78 -13.47
CA ALA A 206 -1.32 1.92 -13.44
C ALA A 206 0.11 1.54 -13.02
N LEU A 207 0.33 0.33 -12.50
CA LEU A 207 1.64 -0.15 -12.07
C LEU A 207 2.03 -1.40 -12.86
N ASP A 208 3.11 -1.30 -13.63
CA ASP A 208 3.62 -2.39 -14.45
C ASP A 208 4.59 -3.30 -13.68
N TRP A 209 4.14 -3.78 -12.53
CA TRP A 209 4.94 -4.56 -11.59
C TRP A 209 5.65 -5.77 -12.22
N HIS A 210 4.92 -6.57 -13.00
CA HIS A 210 5.44 -7.81 -13.60
C HIS A 210 6.48 -7.50 -14.67
N TYR A 211 6.17 -6.52 -15.53
CA TYR A 211 7.06 -6.10 -16.61
C TYR A 211 8.38 -5.53 -16.07
N VAL A 212 8.33 -4.74 -15.00
CA VAL A 212 9.54 -4.20 -14.35
C VAL A 212 10.45 -5.33 -13.84
N VAL A 213 9.88 -6.40 -13.26
CA VAL A 213 10.64 -7.58 -12.82
C VAL A 213 11.27 -8.27 -14.02
N GLU A 214 10.45 -8.70 -14.99
CA GLU A 214 10.87 -9.49 -16.14
C GLU A 214 11.94 -8.76 -16.98
N ARG A 215 11.81 -7.45 -17.13
CA ARG A 215 12.72 -6.63 -17.92
C ARG A 215 14.08 -6.43 -17.24
N ASN A 216 14.11 -6.23 -15.92
CA ASN A 216 15.32 -5.80 -15.22
C ASN A 216 16.05 -6.93 -14.50
N TRP A 217 15.36 -8.02 -14.13
CA TRP A 217 15.93 -9.11 -13.36
C TRP A 217 17.12 -9.80 -14.03
N PRO A 218 17.08 -10.21 -15.31
CA PRO A 218 18.21 -10.87 -15.96
C PRO A 218 19.47 -10.00 -15.94
N ARG A 219 19.32 -8.70 -16.19
CA ARG A 219 20.44 -7.76 -16.17
C ARG A 219 21.06 -7.64 -14.78
N TYR A 220 20.25 -7.48 -13.73
CA TYR A 220 20.76 -7.33 -12.37
C TYR A 220 21.42 -8.60 -11.86
N ILE A 221 20.85 -9.78 -12.14
CA ILE A 221 21.46 -11.02 -11.68
C ILE A 221 22.79 -11.27 -12.39
N ASP A 222 22.89 -11.01 -13.69
CA ASP A 222 24.13 -11.18 -14.45
C ASP A 222 25.25 -10.25 -13.97
N GLU A 223 24.92 -8.98 -13.70
CA GLU A 223 25.86 -7.99 -13.16
C GLU A 223 26.36 -8.39 -11.76
N GLU A 224 25.45 -8.81 -10.87
CA GLU A 224 25.81 -9.17 -9.49
C GLU A 224 26.49 -10.53 -9.37
N ILE A 225 26.17 -11.50 -10.23
CA ILE A 225 26.90 -12.77 -10.31
C ILE A 225 28.36 -12.49 -10.64
N LYS A 226 28.65 -11.68 -11.67
CA LYS A 226 30.04 -11.33 -12.03
C LYS A 226 30.78 -10.71 -10.84
N ARG A 227 30.16 -9.76 -10.14
CA ARG A 227 30.78 -9.12 -8.96
C ARG A 227 31.03 -10.10 -7.82
N ALA A 228 30.07 -10.99 -7.53
CA ALA A 228 30.22 -11.99 -6.50
C ALA A 228 31.33 -12.99 -6.86
N TRP A 229 31.42 -13.41 -8.12
CA TRP A 229 32.45 -14.34 -8.57
C TRP A 229 33.86 -13.75 -8.41
N VAL A 230 34.06 -12.50 -8.83
CA VAL A 230 35.33 -11.77 -8.61
C VAL A 230 35.67 -11.72 -7.12
N LYS A 231 34.68 -11.45 -6.25
CA LYS A 231 34.89 -11.35 -4.80
C LYS A 231 35.28 -12.68 -4.14
N PHE A 232 34.63 -13.78 -4.51
CA PHE A 232 34.83 -15.09 -3.85
C PHE A 232 35.94 -15.94 -4.45
N PHE A 233 36.19 -15.77 -5.75
CA PHE A 233 37.14 -16.59 -6.52
C PHE A 233 38.31 -15.79 -7.10
N GLY A 234 38.23 -14.46 -7.17
CA GLY A 234 39.30 -13.63 -7.74
C GLY A 234 39.38 -13.69 -9.27
N VAL A 235 38.32 -14.16 -9.93
CA VAL A 235 38.20 -14.32 -11.39
C VAL A 235 37.09 -13.44 -11.92
#